data_AF-W2EVF0-F1
#
_entry.id   AF-W2EVF0-F1
#
_cell.length_a   1.000
_cell.length_b   1.000
_cell.length_c   1.000
_cell.angle_alpha   90.00
_cell.angle_beta   90.00
_cell.angle_gamma   90.00
#
_symmetry.space_group_name_H-M   'P 1'
#
loop_
_entity.id
_entity.type
_entity.pdbx_description
1 polymer ?
#
loop_
_entity_poly.entity_id
_entity_poly.type
_entity_poly.pdbx_seq_one_letter_code
_entity_poly.pdbx_strand_id
1 'polypeptide(L)' 'MLTFDPDGLTITQRDGDACVVCHKKWPRPRVKVGLLPDNAPVLACDDCAEALLPPQEGNVPLPRRSRAAMS' A
#
# COMPACT_ATOMS: atom_id res chain seq x y z
N MET A 1 4.98 9.84 4.09
CA MET A 1 5.29 8.99 2.93
C MET A 1 6.66 8.38 3.20
N LEU A 2 6.81 7.05 3.16
CA LEU A 2 8.10 6.39 3.40
C LEU A 2 8.98 6.48 2.15
N THR A 3 10.27 6.76 2.34
CA THR A 3 11.28 6.71 1.27
C THR A 3 12.12 5.47 1.45
N PHE A 4 12.27 4.67 0.39
CA PHE A 4 13.08 3.47 0.38
C PHE A 4 14.44 3.75 -0.25
N ASP A 5 15.49 3.19 0.34
CA ASP A 5 16.81 3.18 -0.24
C ASP A 5 16.87 2.18 -1.42
N PRO A 6 17.20 2.63 -2.65
CA PRO A 6 17.29 1.73 -3.79
C PRO A 6 18.39 0.68 -3.63
N ASP A 7 19.49 0.96 -2.91
CA ASP A 7 20.68 0.08 -2.90
C ASP A 7 20.41 -1.33 -2.36
N GLY A 8 19.41 -1.49 -1.50
CA GLY A 8 18.96 -2.79 -1.01
C GLY A 8 17.97 -3.53 -1.91
N LEU A 9 17.51 -2.92 -3.01
CA LEU A 9 16.44 -3.44 -3.86
C LEU A 9 16.96 -4.03 -5.16
N THR A 10 16.40 -5.19 -5.53
CA THR A 10 16.58 -5.76 -6.86
C THR A 10 15.88 -4.92 -7.92
N ILE A 11 16.32 -5.02 -9.18
CA ILE A 11 15.69 -4.34 -10.33
C ILE A 11 14.19 -4.66 -10.38
N THR A 12 13.81 -5.93 -10.17
CA THR A 12 12.40 -6.34 -10.17
C THR A 12 11.56 -5.67 -9.08
N GLN A 13 12.15 -5.34 -7.92
CA GLN A 13 11.45 -4.58 -6.87
C GLN A 13 11.32 -3.10 -7.22
N ARG A 14 12.38 -2.52 -7.79
CA ARG A 14 12.39 -1.12 -8.25
C ARG A 14 11.37 -0.87 -9.37
N ASP A 15 11.16 -1.86 -10.24
CA ASP A 15 10.16 -1.84 -11.32
C ASP A 15 8.71 -2.11 -10.82
N GLY A 16 8.52 -2.43 -9.53
CA GLY A 16 7.22 -2.78 -8.99
C GLY A 16 6.69 -4.14 -9.47
N ASP A 17 7.58 -5.03 -9.90
CA ASP A 17 7.28 -6.39 -10.34
C ASP A 17 7.43 -7.43 -9.22
N ALA A 18 8.03 -7.04 -8.09
CA ALA A 18 8.21 -7.87 -6.91
C ALA A 18 7.92 -7.08 -5.63
N CYS A 19 7.40 -7.77 -4.62
CA CYS A 19 7.14 -7.14 -3.34
C CYS A 19 8.46 -6.66 -2.72
N VAL A 20 8.49 -5.41 -2.26
CA VAL A 20 9.67 -4.83 -1.62
C VAL A 20 10.13 -5.58 -0.36
N VAL A 21 9.22 -6.32 0.31
CA VAL A 21 9.53 -7.05 1.55
C VAL A 21 9.88 -8.51 1.29
N CYS A 22 8.99 -9.26 0.63
CA CYS A 22 9.11 -10.72 0.50
C CYS A 22 9.54 -11.19 -0.90
N HIS A 23 9.80 -10.28 -1.83
CA HIS A 23 10.30 -10.55 -3.19
C HIS A 23 9.34 -11.36 -4.07
N LYS A 24 8.14 -11.72 -3.60
CA LYS A 24 7.15 -12.44 -4.40
C LYS A 24 6.72 -11.62 -5.60
N LYS A 25 6.58 -12.29 -6.75
CA LYS A 25 6.22 -11.69 -8.04
C LYS A 25 4.77 -11.98 -8.44
N TRP A 26 4.16 -13.03 -7.87
CA TRP A 26 2.79 -13.43 -8.18
C TRP A 26 1.98 -13.72 -6.91
N PRO A 27 0.73 -13.24 -6.80
CA PRO A 27 0.11 -12.21 -7.64
C PRO A 27 0.95 -10.91 -7.64
N ARG A 28 0.93 -10.17 -8.75
CA ARG A 28 1.77 -8.97 -8.90
C ARG A 28 1.44 -7.97 -7.77
N PRO A 29 2.45 -7.43 -7.06
CA PRO A 29 2.26 -6.38 -6.05
C PRO A 29 1.51 -5.18 -6.61
N ARG A 30 0.58 -4.62 -5.82
CA ARG A 30 -0.26 -3.47 -6.24
C ARG A 30 -0.36 -2.38 -5.19
N VAL A 31 0.05 -2.64 -3.94
CA VAL A 31 -0.12 -1.69 -2.85
C VAL A 31 1.11 -0.79 -2.76
N LYS A 32 0.91 0.52 -2.94
CA LYS A 32 1.98 1.51 -2.81
C LYS A 32 2.32 1.72 -1.33
N VAL A 33 3.55 1.43 -0.95
CA VAL A 33 4.03 1.56 0.44
C VAL A 33 5.05 2.68 0.63
N GLY A 34 5.61 3.20 -0.46
CA GLY A 34 6.56 4.30 -0.42
C GLY A 34 7.00 4.78 -1.79
N LEU A 35 8.11 5.50 -1.80
CA LEU A 35 8.77 6.03 -2.98
C LEU A 35 10.27 5.76 -2.94
N LEU A 36 10.88 5.68 -4.12
CA LEU A 36 12.32 5.81 -4.31
C LEU A 36 12.73 7.30 -4.39
N PRO A 37 14.03 7.64 -4.29
CA PRO A 37 14.51 9.03 -4.36
C PRO A 37 14.21 9.74 -5.68
N ASP A 38 13.99 8.99 -6.75
CA ASP A 38 13.57 9.48 -8.08
C ASP A 38 12.05 9.61 -8.22
N ASN A 39 11.30 9.47 -7.12
CA ASN A 39 9.84 9.43 -7.04
C ASN A 39 9.17 8.20 -7.69
N ALA A 40 9.91 7.15 -8.06
CA ALA A 40 9.30 5.91 -8.50
C ALA A 40 8.53 5.22 -7.34
N PRO A 41 7.35 4.63 -7.60
CA PRO A 41 6.56 3.99 -6.55
C PRO A 41 7.16 2.66 -6.12
N VAL A 42 7.18 2.41 -4.81
CA VAL A 42 7.55 1.12 -4.24
C VAL A 42 6.29 0.34 -3.88
N LEU A 43 6.20 -0.89 -4.40
CA LEU A 43 5.01 -1.74 -4.27
C LEU A 43 5.24 -2.92 -3.32
N ALA A 44 4.20 -3.24 -2.55
CA ALA A 44 4.10 -4.43 -1.73
C ALA A 44 2.87 -5.25 -2.10
N CYS A 45 2.87 -6.52 -1.71
CA CYS A 45 1.66 -7.32 -1.71
C CYS A 45 0.76 -6.97 -0.53
N ASP A 46 -0.48 -7.44 -0.56
CA ASP A 46 -1.47 -7.15 0.48
C ASP A 46 -0.96 -7.52 1.88
N ASP A 47 -0.44 -8.75 2.06
CA ASP A 47 0.05 -9.24 3.35
C ASP A 47 1.17 -8.38 3.95
N CYS A 48 2.16 -7.98 3.13
CA CYS A 48 3.28 -7.16 3.60
C CYS A 48 2.92 -5.68 3.70
N ALA A 49 1.94 -5.21 2.94
CA ALA A 49 1.48 -3.84 3.01
C ALA A 49 0.76 -3.56 4.34
N GLU A 50 0.03 -4.54 4.88
CA GLU A 50 -0.62 -4.42 6.19
C GLU A 50 0.38 -4.13 7.33
N ALA A 51 1.58 -4.72 7.26
CA ALA A 51 2.63 -4.47 8.24
C ALA A 51 3.35 -3.11 8.07
N LEU A 52 3.29 -2.52 6.86
CA LEU A 52 4.02 -1.28 6.53
C LEU A 52 3.15 -0.03 6.62
N LEU A 53 1.86 -0.15 6.31
CA LEU A 53 0.95 0.98 6.27
C LEU A 53 0.31 1.20 7.64
N PRO A 54 0.12 2.47 8.06
CA PRO A 54 -0.66 2.75 9.26
C PRO A 54 -2.10 2.22 9.07
N PRO A 55 -2.81 1.92 10.18
CA PRO A 55 -4.23 1.59 10.11
C PRO A 55 -4.98 2.67 9.34
N GLN A 56 -5.78 2.26 8.36
CA GLN A 56 -6.54 3.19 7.53
C GLN A 56 -7.70 3.73 8.40
N GLU A 57 -7.57 4.93 8.97
CA GLU A 57 -8.63 5.54 9.82
C GLU A 57 -9.93 5.87 9.05
N GLY A 58 -9.98 5.62 7.74
CA GLY A 58 -11.03 6.11 6.83
C GLY A 58 -12.16 5.16 6.45
N ASN A 59 -12.15 3.89 6.86
CA ASN A 59 -13.26 2.96 6.54
C ASN A 59 -14.17 2.68 7.73
N VAL A 60 -14.54 3.71 8.48
CA VAL A 60 -15.72 3.64 9.35
C VAL A 60 -16.92 3.86 8.44
N PRO A 61 -17.82 2.88 8.26
CA PRO A 61 -19.07 3.11 7.54
C PRO A 61 -19.80 4.27 8.23
N LEU A 62 -19.99 5.37 7.51
CA LEU A 62 -20.79 6.48 8.01
C LEU A 62 -22.14 5.93 8.49
N PRO A 63 -22.58 6.24 9.73
CA PRO A 63 -23.87 5.76 10.20
C PRO A 63 -24.94 6.27 9.23
N ARG A 64 -25.69 5.35 8.62
CA ARG A 64 -26.85 5.69 7.81
C ARG A 64 -27.79 6.49 8.70
N ARG A 65 -27.92 7.80 8.45
CA ARG A 65 -28.95 8.61 9.10
C ARG A 65 -30.30 8.01 8.71
N SER A 66 -30.90 7.24 9.61
CA SER A 66 -32.29 6.84 9.50
C SER A 66 -33.10 8.12 9.38
N ARG A 67 -33.72 8.37 8.22
CA ARG A 67 -34.76 9.40 8.07
C ARG A 67 -35.91 8.97 8.98
N ALA A 68 -35.92 9.46 10.22
CA ALA A 68 -37.12 9.46 11.02
C ALA A 68 -38.12 10.37 10.30
N ALA A 69 -39.25 9.77 9.92
CA ALA A 69 -40.37 10.42 9.27
C ALA A 69 -40.83 11.62 10.11
N MET A 70 -40.98 12.78 9.47
CA MET A 70 -41.60 13.96 10.08
C MET A 70 -43.11 13.82 9.85
N SER A 71 -43.84 13.65 10.95
CA SER A 71 -45.30 13.65 11.04
C SER A 71 -45.91 15.03 10.80
#